data_AF-A0AAJ1T564-F1
#
_entry.id   AF-A0AAJ1T564-F1
#
_cell.length_a   1.000
_cell.length_b   1.000
_cell.length_c   1.000
_cell.angle_alpha   90.00
_cell.angle_beta   90.00
_cell.angle_gamma   90.00
#
_symmetry.space_group_name_H-M   'P 1'
#
loop_
_entity.id
_entity.type
_entity.pdbx_description
1 polymer ?
#
loop_
_entity_poly.entity_id
_entity_poly.type
_entity_poly.pdbx_seq_one_letter_code
_entity_poly.pdbx_strand_id
1 'polypeptide(L)'
;MATRRFPEFEREIKRARDLVGIGQSLSAITNGLVVGEDHYRSALVHAVAAIDSYVHGVVLDRAVDMLMGRLAGAASSKVGLSFAAVGKIMAAASGGEAAVELAARTYVAERLGLETYQRPDDIASALSMVGVQKIWSTAFPGDAHIQKTALGVIVSRRNRIVHQCDLDPLPGGTTTPIAPDDALDAITTIERIVRAVDSHI
;
A
#
# COMPACT_ATOMS: atom_id res chain seq x y z
N MET A 1 17.93 -6.82 -2.20
CA MET A 1 18.04 -6.63 -0.73
C MET A 1 16.68 -6.12 -0.28
N ALA A 2 16.12 -6.60 0.83
CA ALA A 2 14.81 -6.14 1.26
C ALA A 2 14.82 -4.63 1.56
N THR A 3 13.77 -3.91 1.17
CA THR A 3 13.70 -2.48 1.46
C THR A 3 13.58 -2.27 2.97
N ARG A 4 13.97 -1.07 3.45
CA ARG A 4 13.79 -0.71 4.87
C ARG A 4 12.32 -0.74 5.32
N ARG A 5 11.38 -0.71 4.37
CA ARG A 5 9.93 -0.69 4.58
C ARG A 5 9.32 -2.08 4.70
N PHE A 6 10.01 -3.12 4.23
CA PHE A 6 9.48 -4.46 4.25
C PHE A 6 9.19 -4.99 5.67
N PRO A 7 10.05 -4.78 6.69
CA PRO A 7 9.74 -5.18 8.06
C PRO A 7 8.55 -4.43 8.67
N GLU A 8 8.29 -3.19 8.26
CA GLU A 8 7.09 -2.42 8.66
C GLU A 8 5.83 -3.09 8.10
N PHE A 9 5.85 -3.41 6.81
CA PHE A 9 4.77 -4.14 6.13
C PHE A 9 4.47 -5.49 6.78
N GLU A 10 5.48 -6.30 7.10
CA GLU A 10 5.28 -7.61 7.75
C GLU A 10 4.55 -7.49 9.10
N ARG A 11 4.82 -6.42 9.86
CA ARG A 11 4.10 -6.16 11.13
C ARG A 11 2.65 -5.77 10.90
N GLU A 12 2.36 -4.92 9.91
CA GLU A 12 0.98 -4.54 9.56
C GLU A 12 0.18 -5.74 9.03
N ILE A 13 0.77 -6.57 8.18
CA ILE A 13 0.12 -7.79 7.69
C ILE A 13 -0.15 -8.79 8.82
N LYS A 14 0.76 -8.92 9.78
CA LYS A 14 0.49 -9.72 10.98
C LYS A 14 -0.70 -9.15 11.76
N ARG A 15 -0.77 -7.83 11.96
CA ARG A 15 -1.93 -7.18 12.61
C ARG A 15 -3.25 -7.46 11.87
N ALA A 16 -3.23 -7.49 10.54
CA ALA A 16 -4.41 -7.88 9.76
C ALA A 16 -4.87 -9.31 10.09
N ARG A 17 -3.93 -10.26 10.24
CA ARG A 17 -4.25 -11.62 10.68
C ARG A 17 -4.76 -11.68 12.11
N ASP A 18 -4.18 -10.90 13.01
CA ASP A 18 -4.60 -10.81 14.40
C ASP A 18 -6.08 -10.34 14.48
N LEU A 19 -6.51 -9.41 13.61
CA LEU A 19 -7.92 -8.99 13.50
C LEU A 19 -8.85 -10.15 13.10
N VAL A 20 -8.42 -11.03 12.18
CA VAL A 20 -9.19 -12.24 11.85
C VAL A 20 -9.30 -13.15 13.06
N GLY A 21 -8.20 -13.38 13.78
CA GLY A 21 -8.17 -14.20 14.99
C GLY A 21 -9.09 -13.67 16.09
N ILE A 22 -9.19 -12.34 16.24
CA ILE A 22 -10.14 -11.70 17.17
C ILE A 22 -11.58 -11.98 16.73
N GLY A 23 -11.91 -11.84 15.44
CA GLY A 23 -13.25 -12.14 14.92
C GLY A 23 -13.67 -13.60 15.14
N GLN A 24 -12.74 -14.54 14.93
CA GLN A 24 -12.96 -15.96 15.21
C GLN A 24 -13.17 -16.22 16.71
N SER A 25 -12.34 -15.62 17.56
CA SER A 25 -12.43 -15.76 19.02
C SER A 25 -13.74 -15.20 19.58
N LEU A 26 -14.17 -14.04 19.08
CA LEU A 26 -15.44 -13.42 19.46
C LEU A 26 -16.63 -14.31 19.08
N SER A 27 -16.61 -14.85 17.86
CA SER A 27 -17.65 -15.79 17.40
C SER A 27 -17.69 -17.04 18.27
N ALA A 28 -16.53 -17.59 18.65
CA ALA A 28 -16.45 -18.77 19.50
C ALA A 28 -16.96 -18.52 20.92
N ILE A 29 -16.52 -17.43 21.58
CA ILE A 29 -16.91 -17.11 22.96
C ILE A 29 -18.40 -16.81 23.08
N THR A 30 -19.00 -16.26 22.03
CA THR A 30 -20.43 -15.91 22.00
C THR A 30 -21.31 -17.01 21.42
N ASN A 31 -20.77 -18.19 21.11
CA ASN A 31 -21.48 -19.28 20.42
C ASN A 31 -22.21 -18.80 19.15
N GLY A 32 -21.58 -17.91 18.39
CA GLY A 32 -22.11 -17.34 17.15
C GLY A 32 -23.16 -16.24 17.32
N LEU A 33 -23.50 -15.83 18.55
CA LEU A 33 -24.42 -14.71 18.78
C LEU A 33 -23.84 -13.38 18.29
N VAL A 34 -22.52 -13.20 18.38
CA VAL A 34 -21.80 -12.05 17.81
C VAL A 34 -20.88 -12.56 16.72
N VAL A 35 -21.18 -12.21 15.48
CA VAL A 35 -20.45 -12.68 14.30
C VAL A 35 -19.20 -11.83 14.07
N GLY A 36 -18.07 -12.48 13.77
CA GLY A 36 -16.78 -11.82 13.53
C GLY A 36 -16.66 -11.08 12.19
N GLU A 37 -17.70 -10.97 11.37
CA GLU A 37 -17.60 -10.44 9.99
C GLU A 37 -16.99 -9.04 9.92
N ASP A 38 -17.35 -8.15 10.84
CA ASP A 38 -16.80 -6.78 10.83
C ASP A 38 -15.31 -6.75 11.16
N HIS A 39 -14.82 -7.72 11.93
CA HIS A 39 -13.38 -7.89 12.14
C HIS A 39 -12.69 -8.41 10.87
N TYR A 40 -13.34 -9.29 10.10
CA TYR A 40 -12.80 -9.76 8.81
C TYR A 40 -12.79 -8.64 7.76
N ARG A 41 -13.81 -7.79 7.71
CA ARG A 41 -13.82 -6.58 6.87
C ARG A 41 -12.71 -5.61 7.27
N SER A 42 -12.56 -5.37 8.57
CA SER A 42 -11.48 -4.54 9.12
C SER A 42 -10.09 -5.10 8.79
N ALA A 43 -9.91 -6.42 8.89
CA ALA A 43 -8.67 -7.10 8.51
C ALA A 43 -8.31 -6.88 7.03
N LEU A 44 -9.28 -7.00 6.13
CA LEU A 44 -9.09 -6.74 4.70
C LEU A 44 -8.72 -5.27 4.44
N VAL A 45 -9.44 -4.33 5.07
CA VAL A 45 -9.12 -2.89 4.99
C VAL A 45 -7.70 -2.61 5.48
N HIS A 46 -7.30 -3.19 6.61
CA HIS A 46 -5.98 -3.02 7.19
C HIS A 46 -4.87 -3.60 6.31
N ALA A 47 -5.09 -4.77 5.69
CA ALA A 47 -4.14 -5.37 4.77
C ALA A 47 -3.91 -4.51 3.51
N VAL A 48 -4.96 -3.90 2.98
CA VAL A 48 -4.85 -2.96 1.84
C VAL A 48 -4.18 -1.64 2.26
N ALA A 49 -4.40 -1.18 3.50
CA ALA A 49 -3.66 -0.04 4.05
C ALA A 49 -2.17 -0.34 4.23
N ALA A 50 -1.82 -1.59 4.58
CA ALA A 50 -0.43 -2.02 4.72
C ALA A 50 0.36 -1.92 3.40
N ILE A 51 -0.22 -2.38 2.28
CA ILE A 51 0.43 -2.25 0.96
C ILE A 51 0.53 -0.78 0.53
N ASP A 52 -0.50 0.03 0.80
CA ASP A 52 -0.48 1.47 0.49
C ASP A 52 0.66 2.19 1.23
N SER A 53 0.78 1.95 2.53
CA SER A 53 1.82 2.52 3.38
C SER A 53 3.21 2.06 2.95
N TYR A 54 3.36 0.78 2.60
CA TYR A 54 4.60 0.23 2.07
C TYR A 54 5.05 0.95 0.79
N VAL A 55 4.15 1.09 -0.19
CA VAL A 55 4.47 1.73 -1.47
C VAL A 55 4.78 3.22 -1.27
N HIS A 56 4.01 3.92 -0.43
CA HIS A 56 4.32 5.30 -0.03
C HIS A 56 5.73 5.42 0.54
N GLY A 57 6.11 4.54 1.48
CA GLY A 57 7.44 4.55 2.10
C GLY A 57 8.56 4.31 1.10
N VAL A 58 8.39 3.33 0.20
CA VAL A 58 9.38 3.02 -0.84
C VAL A 58 9.56 4.18 -1.81
N VAL A 59 8.45 4.75 -2.29
CA VAL A 59 8.48 5.88 -3.23
C VAL A 59 9.10 7.11 -2.58
N LEU A 60 8.75 7.40 -1.32
CA LEU A 60 9.33 8.50 -0.56
C LEU A 60 10.86 8.35 -0.42
N ASP A 61 11.33 7.18 0.02
CA ASP A 61 12.76 6.95 0.25
C ASP A 61 13.56 7.10 -1.05
N ARG A 62 13.07 6.49 -2.14
CA ARG A 62 13.75 6.58 -3.44
C ARG A 62 13.69 8.00 -4.04
N ALA A 63 12.55 8.68 -3.94
CA ALA A 63 12.43 10.06 -4.44
C ALA A 63 13.39 11.00 -3.71
N VAL A 64 13.53 10.85 -2.39
CA VAL A 64 14.51 11.61 -1.60
C VAL A 64 15.94 11.25 -2.00
N ASP A 65 16.26 9.97 -2.17
CA ASP A 65 17.60 9.56 -2.64
C ASP A 65 17.94 10.11 -4.03
N MET A 66 16.96 10.22 -4.93
CA MET A 66 17.14 10.88 -6.23
C MET A 66 17.38 12.39 -6.09
N LEU A 67 16.62 13.08 -5.23
CA LEU A 67 16.80 14.52 -4.96
C LEU A 67 18.16 14.82 -4.32
N MET A 68 18.63 13.93 -3.43
CA MET A 68 19.93 14.03 -2.77
C MET A 68 21.09 13.58 -3.68
N GLY A 69 20.81 13.13 -4.91
CA GLY A 69 21.82 12.63 -5.85
C GLY A 69 22.44 11.27 -5.47
N ARG A 70 21.88 10.57 -4.49
CA ARG A 70 22.32 9.24 -4.03
C ARG A 70 21.89 8.12 -4.97
N LEU A 71 20.78 8.32 -5.69
CA LEU A 71 20.28 7.37 -6.68
C LEU A 71 20.38 7.95 -8.08
N ALA A 72 21.24 7.36 -8.91
CA ALA A 72 21.32 7.68 -10.33
C ALA A 72 20.08 7.12 -11.04
N GLY A 73 19.15 8.00 -11.38
CA GLY A 73 17.98 7.65 -12.17
C GLY A 73 17.58 8.85 -13.01
N ALA A 74 17.14 8.60 -14.24
CA ALA A 74 16.36 9.58 -14.95
C ALA A 74 15.07 9.76 -14.14
N ALA A 75 15.03 10.78 -13.27
CA ALA A 75 13.79 11.23 -12.67
C ALA A 75 12.84 11.47 -13.84
N SER A 76 11.84 10.59 -14.00
CA SER A 76 10.69 10.98 -14.78
C SER A 76 10.16 12.24 -14.08
N SER A 77 9.79 13.26 -14.84
CA SER A 77 9.29 14.57 -14.39
C SER A 77 7.99 14.52 -13.57
N LYS A 78 7.68 13.39 -12.93
CA LYS A 78 6.36 12.98 -12.46
C LYS A 78 6.14 13.02 -10.96
N VAL A 79 7.17 13.18 -10.12
CA VAL A 79 6.96 13.37 -8.66
C VAL A 79 6.09 14.61 -8.42
N GLY A 80 6.17 15.62 -9.30
CA GLY A 80 5.20 16.71 -9.36
C GLY A 80 5.25 17.66 -8.16
N LEU A 81 6.45 17.97 -7.67
CA LEU A 81 6.64 18.99 -6.63
C LEU A 81 6.30 20.39 -7.16
N SER A 82 5.65 21.21 -6.34
CA SER A 82 5.41 22.62 -6.66
C SER A 82 6.71 23.42 -6.64
N PHE A 83 6.79 24.50 -7.42
CA PHE A 83 7.95 25.41 -7.38
C PHE A 83 8.21 25.99 -5.98
N ALA A 84 7.15 26.20 -5.19
CA ALA A 84 7.27 26.63 -3.81
C ALA A 84 7.96 25.57 -2.94
N ALA A 85 7.59 24.30 -3.08
CA ALA A 85 8.26 23.20 -2.38
C ALA A 85 9.74 23.10 -2.78
N VAL A 86 10.04 23.17 -4.08
CA VAL A 86 11.42 23.18 -4.59
C VAL A 86 12.21 24.35 -4.01
N GLY A 87 11.65 25.56 -3.99
CA GLY A 87 12.29 26.74 -3.41
C GLY A 87 12.62 26.57 -1.93
N LYS A 88 11.73 25.96 -1.15
CA LYS A 88 11.97 25.68 0.28
C LYS A 88 13.05 24.61 0.50
N ILE A 89 13.11 23.57 -0.34
CA ILE A 89 14.18 22.56 -0.30
C ILE A 89 15.53 23.23 -0.62
N MET A 90 15.59 24.07 -1.65
CA MET A 90 16.81 24.80 -2.02
C MET A 90 17.25 25.78 -0.92
N ALA A 91 16.32 26.47 -0.27
CA ALA A 91 16.63 27.38 0.84
C ALA A 91 17.25 26.64 2.05
N ALA A 92 16.86 25.38 2.27
CA ALA A 92 17.41 24.55 3.34
C ALA A 92 18.90 24.20 3.15
N ALA A 93 19.48 24.41 1.96
CA ALA A 93 20.90 24.13 1.67
C ALA A 93 21.86 24.89 2.60
N SER A 94 21.48 26.07 3.07
CA SER A 94 22.25 26.84 4.06
C SER A 94 22.41 26.13 5.41
N GLY A 95 21.52 25.20 5.75
CA GLY A 95 21.56 24.38 6.96
C GLY A 95 22.32 23.05 6.80
N GLY A 96 22.94 22.80 5.65
CA GLY A 96 23.66 21.55 5.35
C GLY A 96 22.78 20.40 4.86
N GLU A 97 23.42 19.27 4.55
CA GLU A 97 22.79 18.11 3.89
C GLU A 97 21.58 17.55 4.65
N ALA A 98 21.69 17.42 5.98
CA ALA A 98 20.61 16.91 6.82
C ALA A 98 19.34 17.80 6.78
N ALA A 99 19.51 19.12 6.70
CA ALA A 99 18.40 20.06 6.58
C ALA A 99 17.69 19.93 5.23
N VAL A 100 18.47 19.74 4.15
CA VAL A 100 17.93 19.50 2.80
C VAL A 100 17.17 18.18 2.75
N GLU A 101 17.74 17.09 3.30
CA GLU A 101 17.06 15.79 3.33
C GLU A 101 15.73 15.87 4.12
N LEU A 102 15.73 16.54 5.27
CA LEU A 102 14.50 16.73 6.05
C LEU A 102 13.46 17.53 5.29
N ALA A 103 13.85 18.63 4.63
CA ALA A 103 12.95 19.43 3.82
C ALA A 103 12.39 18.62 2.64
N ALA A 104 13.25 17.87 1.94
CA ALA A 104 12.85 17.00 0.84
C ALA A 104 11.86 15.93 1.30
N ARG A 105 12.13 15.23 2.41
CA ARG A 105 11.22 14.25 2.99
C ARG A 105 9.86 14.85 3.32
N THR A 106 9.81 16.03 3.93
CA THR A 106 8.57 16.71 4.28
C THR A 106 7.72 17.02 3.05
N TYR A 107 8.29 17.70 2.04
CA TYR A 107 7.50 18.14 0.88
C TYR A 107 7.17 17.00 -0.09
N VAL A 108 8.05 16.00 -0.22
CA VAL A 108 7.74 14.80 -1.00
C VAL A 108 6.63 14.02 -0.31
N ALA A 109 6.70 13.81 1.01
CA ALA A 109 5.65 13.12 1.75
C ALA A 109 4.29 13.84 1.66
N GLU A 110 4.27 15.17 1.78
CA GLU A 110 3.05 15.97 1.62
C GLU A 110 2.44 15.78 0.22
N ARG A 111 3.28 15.82 -0.83
CA ARG A 111 2.82 15.60 -2.21
C ARG A 111 2.30 14.18 -2.43
N LEU A 112 3.02 13.16 -1.97
CA LEU A 112 2.64 11.77 -2.16
C LEU A 112 1.37 11.43 -1.38
N GLY A 113 1.14 12.02 -0.21
CA GLY A 113 -0.06 11.79 0.61
C GLY A 113 -1.39 12.25 0.00
N LEU A 114 -1.35 12.94 -1.16
CA LEU A 114 -2.54 13.24 -1.97
C LEU A 114 -2.97 12.07 -2.86
N GLU A 115 -2.11 11.07 -3.01
CA GLU A 115 -2.34 9.91 -3.87
C GLU A 115 -2.67 8.68 -3.03
N THR A 116 -3.07 7.61 -3.71
CA THR A 116 -3.33 6.32 -3.08
C THR A 116 -2.72 5.22 -3.94
N TYR A 117 -1.90 4.37 -3.35
CA TYR A 117 -1.09 3.38 -4.04
C TYR A 117 -1.53 1.96 -3.69
N GLN A 118 -2.80 1.67 -4.01
CA GLN A 118 -3.44 0.40 -3.69
C GLN A 118 -3.74 -0.43 -4.92
N ARG A 119 -4.21 0.19 -6.01
CA ARG A 119 -4.50 -0.55 -7.24
C ARG A 119 -3.22 -0.92 -7.96
N PRO A 120 -3.22 -2.03 -8.74
CA PRO A 120 -2.02 -2.47 -9.43
C PRO A 120 -1.40 -1.40 -10.35
N ASP A 121 -2.23 -0.64 -11.06
CA ASP A 121 -1.76 0.40 -11.97
C ASP A 121 -1.22 1.63 -11.23
N ASP A 122 -1.84 2.00 -10.10
CA ASP A 122 -1.36 3.09 -9.25
C ASP A 122 0.02 2.76 -8.66
N ILE A 123 0.20 1.52 -8.17
CA ILE A 123 1.48 1.00 -7.68
C ILE A 123 2.54 1.03 -8.79
N ALA A 124 2.19 0.58 -10.00
CA ALA A 124 3.11 0.57 -11.14
C ALA A 124 3.54 1.98 -11.53
N SER A 125 2.58 2.92 -11.57
CA SER A 125 2.82 4.33 -11.85
C SER A 125 3.75 4.92 -10.80
N ALA A 126 3.47 4.71 -9.51
CA ALA A 126 4.24 5.25 -8.40
C ALA A 126 5.68 4.77 -8.40
N LEU A 127 5.89 3.47 -8.56
CA LEU A 127 7.22 2.87 -8.64
C LEU A 127 7.99 3.33 -9.89
N SER A 128 7.30 3.51 -11.02
CA SER A 128 7.91 4.06 -12.25
C SER A 128 8.42 5.49 -12.06
N MET A 129 7.76 6.32 -11.24
CA MET A 129 8.22 7.68 -10.94
C MET A 129 9.61 7.70 -10.29
N VAL A 130 9.95 6.64 -9.55
CA VAL A 130 11.22 6.52 -8.79
C VAL A 130 12.16 5.48 -9.39
N GLY A 131 12.07 5.29 -10.70
CA GLY A 131 13.01 4.50 -11.51
C GLY A 131 12.76 2.99 -11.51
N VAL A 132 11.69 2.50 -10.87
CA VAL A 132 11.34 1.08 -10.87
C VAL A 132 10.32 0.81 -11.98
N GLN A 133 10.83 0.43 -13.15
CA GLN A 133 10.00 0.22 -14.34
C GLN A 133 9.48 -1.22 -14.42
N LYS A 134 8.28 -1.40 -15.00
CA LYS A 134 7.71 -2.71 -15.35
C LYS A 134 7.65 -3.70 -14.17
N ILE A 135 7.44 -3.20 -12.95
CA ILE A 135 7.50 -4.00 -11.72
C ILE A 135 6.69 -5.30 -11.77
N TRP A 136 5.47 -5.26 -12.32
CA TRP A 136 4.60 -6.44 -12.41
C TRP A 136 5.17 -7.55 -13.29
N SER A 137 5.73 -7.23 -14.46
CA SER A 137 6.32 -8.25 -15.33
C SER A 137 7.68 -8.73 -14.82
N THR A 138 8.39 -7.89 -14.07
CA THR A 138 9.66 -8.27 -13.45
C THR A 138 9.44 -9.18 -12.24
N ALA A 139 8.49 -8.84 -11.37
CA ALA A 139 8.18 -9.60 -10.16
C ALA A 139 7.36 -10.86 -10.41
N PHE A 140 6.58 -10.89 -11.49
CA PHE A 140 5.76 -12.04 -11.86
C PHE A 140 5.91 -12.35 -13.36
N PRO A 141 7.06 -12.91 -13.78
CA PRO A 141 7.25 -13.34 -15.17
C PRO A 141 6.17 -14.35 -15.57
N GLY A 142 5.45 -14.08 -16.66
CA GLY A 142 4.35 -14.92 -17.15
C GLY A 142 3.00 -14.71 -16.45
N ASP A 143 2.98 -14.30 -15.18
CA ASP A 143 1.77 -14.25 -14.36
C ASP A 143 1.30 -12.84 -13.99
N ALA A 144 1.98 -11.79 -14.46
CA ALA A 144 1.68 -10.40 -14.12
C ALA A 144 0.18 -10.06 -14.17
N HIS A 145 -0.54 -10.49 -15.22
CA HIS A 145 -1.97 -10.23 -15.34
C HIS A 145 -2.80 -10.87 -14.22
N ILE A 146 -2.52 -12.13 -13.88
CA ILE A 146 -3.21 -12.87 -12.82
C ILE A 146 -3.03 -12.15 -11.48
N GLN A 147 -1.80 -11.71 -11.19
CA GLN A 147 -1.47 -11.03 -9.93
C GLN A 147 -2.13 -9.66 -9.81
N LYS A 148 -2.14 -8.89 -10.91
CA LYS A 148 -2.86 -7.62 -10.97
C LYS A 148 -4.36 -7.82 -10.75
N THR A 149 -4.96 -8.82 -11.39
CA THR A 149 -6.39 -9.13 -11.23
C THR A 149 -6.72 -9.52 -9.80
N ALA A 150 -5.91 -10.40 -9.19
CA ALA A 150 -6.12 -10.82 -7.80
C ALA A 150 -6.08 -9.63 -6.82
N LEU A 151 -5.07 -8.76 -6.92
CA LEU A 151 -5.01 -7.55 -6.10
C LEU A 151 -6.16 -6.58 -6.41
N GLY A 152 -6.53 -6.44 -7.68
CA GLY A 152 -7.62 -5.57 -8.11
C GLY A 152 -8.96 -5.96 -7.47
N VAL A 153 -9.27 -7.26 -7.39
CA VAL A 153 -10.48 -7.78 -6.73
C VAL A 153 -10.49 -7.41 -5.25
N ILE A 154 -9.37 -7.63 -4.55
CA ILE A 154 -9.25 -7.31 -3.11
C ILE A 154 -9.44 -5.82 -2.87
N VAL A 155 -8.77 -4.97 -3.65
CA VAL A 155 -8.87 -3.51 -3.54
C VAL A 155 -10.29 -3.02 -3.86
N SER A 156 -10.97 -3.66 -4.81
CA SER A 156 -12.36 -3.33 -5.16
C SER A 156 -13.31 -3.66 -4.01
N ARG A 157 -13.14 -4.82 -3.37
CA ARG A 157 -13.91 -5.17 -2.16
C ARG A 157 -13.64 -4.22 -1.01
N ARG A 158 -12.38 -3.84 -0.78
CA ARG A 158 -12.03 -2.82 0.23
C ARG A 158 -12.73 -1.49 -0.02
N ASN A 159 -12.78 -1.02 -1.27
CA ASN A 159 -13.49 0.21 -1.62
C ASN A 159 -14.98 0.10 -1.28
N ARG A 160 -15.60 -1.05 -1.55
CA ARG A 160 -17.00 -1.28 -1.22
C ARG A 160 -17.24 -1.26 0.29
N ILE A 161 -16.36 -1.90 1.08
CA ILE A 161 -16.41 -1.86 2.55
C ILE A 161 -16.37 -0.41 3.06
N VAL A 162 -15.40 0.38 2.61
CA VAL A 162 -15.15 1.73 3.13
C VAL A 162 -16.17 2.76 2.63
N HIS A 163 -16.57 2.69 1.35
CA HIS A 163 -17.38 3.74 0.73
C HIS A 163 -18.85 3.38 0.55
N GLN A 164 -19.22 2.10 0.66
CA GLN A 164 -20.56 1.60 0.36
C GLN A 164 -21.07 0.64 1.46
N CYS A 165 -20.44 0.63 2.63
CA CYS A 165 -20.77 -0.26 3.75
C CYS A 165 -20.77 -1.75 3.39
N ASP A 166 -20.03 -2.14 2.35
CA ASP A 166 -20.02 -3.50 1.76
C ASP A 166 -21.39 -4.01 1.30
N LEU A 167 -22.37 -3.13 1.06
CA LEU A 167 -23.72 -3.50 0.65
C LEU A 167 -23.74 -4.09 -0.76
N ASP A 168 -24.58 -5.11 -0.96
CA ASP A 168 -24.95 -5.58 -2.30
C ASP A 168 -25.63 -4.42 -3.06
N PRO A 169 -25.17 -4.07 -4.28
CA PRO A 169 -25.72 -2.97 -5.07
C PRO A 169 -27.16 -3.20 -5.55
N LEU A 170 -27.71 -4.41 -5.42
CA LEU A 170 -29.09 -4.71 -5.80
C LEU A 170 -30.10 -4.15 -4.77
N PRO A 171 -31.30 -3.72 -5.21
CA PRO A 171 -32.33 -3.23 -4.29
C PRO A 171 -32.71 -4.27 -3.23
N GLY A 172 -32.66 -3.86 -1.95
CA GLY A 172 -32.89 -4.77 -0.81
C GLY A 172 -31.66 -5.62 -0.44
N GLY A 173 -30.50 -5.32 -1.02
CA GLY A 173 -29.24 -5.98 -0.76
C GLY A 173 -28.78 -5.89 0.70
N THR A 174 -28.27 -6.99 1.23
CA THR A 174 -27.61 -7.02 2.54
C THR A 174 -26.13 -6.74 2.39
N THR A 175 -25.42 -6.59 3.52
CA THR A 175 -23.96 -6.60 3.52
C THR A 175 -23.44 -7.88 2.88
N THR A 176 -22.39 -7.77 2.06
CA THR A 176 -21.81 -8.92 1.37
C THR A 176 -21.13 -9.83 2.39
N PRO A 177 -21.50 -11.12 2.50
CA PRO A 177 -20.91 -12.02 3.49
C PRO A 177 -19.39 -12.16 3.32
N ILE A 178 -18.67 -12.27 4.43
CA ILE A 178 -17.22 -12.52 4.43
C ILE A 178 -16.88 -13.60 5.46
N ALA A 179 -16.23 -14.66 5.02
CA ALA A 179 -15.69 -15.71 5.89
C ALA A 179 -14.29 -15.32 6.40
N PRO A 180 -13.82 -15.90 7.51
CA PRO A 180 -12.43 -15.70 7.94
C PRO A 180 -11.42 -16.10 6.85
N ASP A 181 -11.69 -17.17 6.12
CA ASP A 181 -10.81 -17.66 5.05
C ASP A 181 -10.73 -16.68 3.88
N ASP A 182 -11.83 -15.99 3.52
CA ASP A 182 -11.81 -14.93 2.49
C ASP A 182 -10.81 -13.82 2.86
N ALA A 183 -10.79 -13.42 4.14
CA ALA A 183 -9.89 -12.39 4.63
C ALA A 183 -8.44 -12.89 4.69
N LEU A 184 -8.22 -14.12 5.14
CA LEU A 184 -6.88 -14.73 5.20
C LEU A 184 -6.27 -14.95 3.81
N ASP A 185 -7.08 -15.34 2.83
CA ASP A 185 -6.65 -15.50 1.44
C ASP A 185 -6.29 -14.16 0.81
N ALA A 186 -7.07 -13.11 1.08
CA ALA A 186 -6.75 -11.75 0.66
C ALA A 186 -5.44 -11.25 1.27
N ILE A 187 -5.26 -11.45 2.59
CA ILE A 187 -4.03 -11.08 3.31
C ILE A 187 -2.82 -11.81 2.73
N THR A 188 -2.94 -13.13 2.54
CA THR A 188 -1.86 -13.97 2.01
C THR A 188 -1.51 -13.60 0.56
N THR A 189 -2.51 -13.24 -0.24
CA THR A 189 -2.32 -12.73 -1.60
C THR A 189 -1.54 -11.41 -1.59
N ILE A 190 -1.93 -10.46 -0.73
CA ILE A 190 -1.23 -9.17 -0.60
C ILE A 190 0.21 -9.40 -0.14
N GLU A 191 0.43 -10.25 0.89
CA GLU A 191 1.76 -10.54 1.40
C GLU A 191 2.67 -11.13 0.34
N ARG A 192 2.20 -12.13 -0.41
CA ARG A 192 2.96 -12.74 -1.50
C ARG A 192 3.30 -11.72 -2.58
N ILE A 193 2.36 -10.84 -2.91
CA ILE A 193 2.59 -9.80 -3.91
C ILE A 193 3.68 -8.84 -3.46
N VAL A 194 3.58 -8.32 -2.23
CA VAL A 194 4.58 -7.36 -1.72
C VAL A 194 5.95 -8.02 -1.55
N ARG A 195 6.03 -9.27 -1.08
CA ARG A 195 7.29 -10.04 -1.02
C ARG A 195 7.99 -10.13 -2.38
N ALA A 196 7.25 -10.46 -3.43
CA ALA A 196 7.81 -10.53 -4.78
C ALA A 196 8.23 -9.16 -5.30
N VAL A 197 7.39 -8.13 -5.13
CA VAL A 197 7.71 -6.74 -5.50
C VAL A 197 8.97 -6.25 -4.79
N ASP A 198 9.07 -6.44 -3.46
CA ASP A 198 10.21 -6.00 -2.64
C ASP A 198 11.54 -6.62 -3.08
N SER A 199 11.51 -7.86 -3.58
CA SER A 199 12.71 -8.54 -4.08
C SER A 199 13.33 -7.90 -5.33
N HIS A 200 12.61 -6.97 -5.98
CA HIS A 200 13.00 -6.31 -7.23
C HIS A 200 13.12 -4.78 -7.13
N ILE A 201 13.15 -4.23 -5.91
CA ILE A 201 13.29 -2.79 -5.64
C ILE A 201 14.65 -2.49 -5.01
#